data_AF-A0A543DNY8-F1
#
_entry.id   AF-A0A543DNY8-F1
#
_cell.length_a   1.000
_cell.length_b   1.000
_cell.length_c   1.000
_cell.angle_alpha   90.00
_cell.angle_beta   90.00
_cell.angle_gamma   90.00
#
_symmetry.space_group_name_H-M   'P 1'
#
loop_
_entity.id
_entity.type
_entity.pdbx_description
1 polymer ?
#
loop_
_entity_poly.entity_id
_entity_poly.type
_entity_poly.pdbx_seq_one_letter_code
_entity_poly.pdbx_strand_id
1 'polypeptide(L)'
;MSTVNVAPATEPGVVLDPDQAERLRHLIGTVEDWLLHCGDEALDDLAGFLTGLGRASSFASRERLVDDLVNDLGEHAVALRTALRHAGIGAGPAA
;
A
#
# COMPACT_ATOMS: atom_id res chain seq x y z
N MET A 1 40.07 7.43 -21.60
CA MET A 1 39.19 6.43 -20.96
C MET A 1 38.30 7.16 -19.97
N SER A 2 37.03 7.37 -20.30
CA SER A 2 36.07 8.02 -19.39
C SER A 2 34.96 7.03 -19.08
N THR A 3 34.96 6.52 -17.86
CA THR A 3 33.87 5.73 -17.29
C THR A 3 32.79 6.69 -16.82
N VAL A 4 31.60 6.60 -17.44
CA VAL A 4 30.39 7.24 -16.92
C VAL A 4 29.89 6.38 -15.76
N ASN A 5 29.93 6.94 -14.56
CA ASN A 5 29.35 6.36 -13.36
C ASN A 5 27.82 6.45 -13.45
N VAL A 6 27.14 5.34 -13.68
CA VAL A 6 25.68 5.27 -13.65
C VAL A 6 25.26 5.03 -12.20
N ALA A 7 24.43 5.95 -11.70
CA ALA A 7 23.84 5.97 -10.36
C ALA A 7 23.03 4.69 -10.04
N PRO A 8 22.70 4.41 -8.76
CA PRO A 8 22.29 3.09 -8.32
C PRO A 8 20.97 2.64 -8.94
N ALA A 9 20.87 1.33 -9.14
CA ALA A 9 19.76 0.63 -9.76
C ALA A 9 18.39 1.17 -9.32
N THR A 10 17.58 1.57 -10.30
CA THR A 10 16.11 1.67 -10.18
C THR A 10 15.62 0.44 -9.46
N GLU A 11 15.02 0.61 -8.28
CA GLU A 11 14.33 -0.48 -7.59
C GLU A 11 13.35 -1.14 -8.57
N PRO A 12 13.19 -2.47 -8.55
CA PRO A 12 12.24 -3.15 -9.43
C PRO A 12 10.81 -2.72 -9.06
N GLY A 13 10.35 -1.65 -9.72
CA GLY A 13 8.98 -1.16 -9.59
C GLY A 13 8.02 -2.09 -10.32
N VAL A 14 6.90 -2.40 -9.68
CA VAL A 14 5.80 -3.10 -10.34
C VAL A 14 5.09 -2.10 -11.26
N VAL A 15 5.05 -2.40 -12.55
CA VAL A 15 4.28 -1.61 -13.53
C VAL A 15 2.86 -2.16 -13.54
N LEU A 16 1.88 -1.32 -13.21
CA LEU A 16 0.46 -1.65 -13.24
C LEU A 16 -0.19 -0.99 -14.45
N ASP A 17 -1.02 -1.75 -15.16
CA ASP A 17 -1.97 -1.14 -16.08
C ASP A 17 -3.07 -0.39 -15.30
N PRO A 18 -3.86 0.46 -15.97
CA PRO A 18 -4.88 1.25 -15.30
C PRO A 18 -5.94 0.46 -14.53
N ASP A 19 -6.39 -0.66 -15.09
CA ASP A 19 -7.42 -1.49 -14.49
C ASP A 19 -6.85 -2.20 -13.24
N GLN A 20 -5.59 -2.63 -13.30
CA GLN A 20 -4.86 -3.19 -12.16
C GLN A 20 -4.63 -2.16 -11.07
N ALA A 21 -4.27 -0.92 -11.44
CA ALA A 21 -4.08 0.16 -10.48
C ALA A 21 -5.39 0.53 -9.77
N GLU A 22 -6.52 0.54 -10.48
CA GLU A 22 -7.83 0.78 -9.89
C GLU A 22 -8.28 -0.38 -8.98
N ARG A 23 -8.08 -1.64 -9.41
CA ARG A 23 -8.34 -2.81 -8.56
C ARG A 23 -7.48 -2.81 -7.30
N LEU A 24 -6.21 -2.43 -7.41
CA LEU A 24 -5.32 -2.32 -6.26
C LEU A 24 -5.77 -1.22 -5.31
N ARG A 25 -6.19 -0.07 -5.83
CA ARG A 25 -6.77 1.02 -5.02
C ARG A 25 -7.99 0.54 -4.24
N HIS A 26 -8.89 -0.20 -4.89
CA HIS A 26 -10.05 -0.79 -4.22
C HIS A 26 -9.66 -1.82 -3.17
N LEU A 27 -8.70 -2.70 -3.47
CA LEU A 27 -8.22 -3.70 -2.52
C LEU A 27 -7.63 -3.04 -1.26
N ILE A 28 -6.83 -1.98 -1.44
CA ILE A 28 -6.26 -1.21 -0.33
C ILE A 28 -7.38 -0.66 0.57
N GLY A 29 -8.40 -0.02 0.00
CA GLY A 29 -9.54 0.49 0.78
C GLY A 29 -10.32 -0.62 1.52
N THR A 30 -10.47 -1.79 0.92
CA THR A 30 -11.09 -2.95 1.60
C THR A 30 -10.25 -3.44 2.78
N VAL A 31 -8.92 -3.44 2.66
CA VAL A 31 -8.03 -3.83 3.76
C VAL A 31 -8.04 -2.79 4.87
N GLU A 32 -8.07 -1.49 4.54
CA GLU A 32 -8.24 -0.41 5.53
C GLU A 32 -9.54 -0.58 6.33
N ASP A 33 -10.67 -0.80 5.65
CA ASP A 33 -11.96 -1.04 6.30
C ASP A 33 -11.93 -2.28 7.19
N TRP A 34 -11.34 -3.38 6.71
CA TRP A 34 -11.17 -4.60 7.51
C TRP A 34 -10.32 -4.34 8.75
N LEU A 35 -9.22 -3.59 8.67
CA LEU A 35 -8.37 -3.26 9.83
C LEU A 35 -9.11 -2.43 10.88
N LEU A 36 -10.03 -1.56 10.47
CA LEU A 36 -10.84 -0.75 11.38
C LEU A 36 -11.98 -1.53 12.06
N HIS A 37 -12.34 -2.70 11.52
CA HIS A 37 -13.52 -3.44 11.94
C HIS A 37 -13.25 -4.89 12.36
N CYS A 38 -12.02 -5.40 12.19
CA CYS A 38 -11.68 -6.74 12.60
C CYS A 38 -11.56 -6.85 14.12
N GLY A 39 -11.81 -8.06 14.62
CA GLY A 39 -11.70 -8.35 16.05
C GLY A 39 -10.26 -8.51 16.50
N ASP A 40 -10.08 -8.40 17.81
CA ASP A 40 -8.78 -8.49 18.50
C ASP A 40 -7.95 -9.71 18.13
N GLU A 41 -8.56 -10.90 18.06
CA GLU A 41 -7.87 -12.15 17.70
C GLU A 41 -7.25 -12.09 16.30
N ALA A 42 -7.95 -11.47 15.34
CA ALA A 42 -7.45 -11.32 13.98
C ALA A 42 -6.29 -10.32 13.88
N LEU A 43 -6.30 -9.28 14.72
CA LEU A 43 -5.19 -8.33 14.83
C LEU A 43 -3.96 -8.96 15.47
N ASP A 44 -4.16 -9.81 16.48
CA ASP A 44 -3.07 -10.54 17.14
C ASP A 44 -2.43 -11.55 16.17
N ASP A 45 -3.23 -12.27 15.37
CA ASP A 45 -2.75 -13.16 14.31
C ASP A 45 -1.96 -12.39 13.23
N LEU A 46 -2.47 -11.23 12.80
CA LEU A 46 -1.78 -10.36 11.84
C LEU A 46 -0.45 -9.85 12.39
N ALA A 47 -0.42 -9.41 13.65
CA ALA A 47 0.81 -8.98 14.32
C ALA A 47 1.85 -10.11 14.38
N GLY A 48 1.41 -11.32 14.73
CA GLY A 48 2.24 -12.52 14.71
C GLY A 48 2.81 -12.83 13.33
N PHE A 49 1.97 -12.78 12.30
CA PHE A 49 2.38 -12.98 10.91
C PHE A 49 3.43 -11.94 10.46
N LEU A 50 3.18 -10.65 10.70
CA LEU A 50 4.10 -9.57 10.31
C LEU A 50 5.44 -9.64 11.05
N THR A 51 5.41 -10.06 12.32
CA THR A 51 6.62 -10.35 13.10
C THR A 51 7.41 -11.50 12.49
N GLY A 52 6.72 -12.58 12.08
CA GLY A 52 7.33 -13.73 11.38
C GLY A 52 7.97 -13.37 10.04
N LEU A 53 7.47 -12.34 9.35
CA LEU A 53 8.07 -11.79 8.13
C LEU A 53 9.24 -10.82 8.39
N GLY A 54 9.58 -10.54 9.64
CA GLY A 54 10.58 -9.51 10.01
C GLY A 54 10.15 -8.10 9.65
N ARG A 55 8.85 -7.88 9.39
CA ARG A 55 8.26 -6.57 9.02
C ARG A 55 7.73 -5.79 10.21
N ALA A 56 7.65 -6.43 11.38
CA ALA A 56 7.27 -5.79 12.62
C ALA A 56 8.42 -5.91 13.63
N SER A 57 9.20 -4.85 13.82
CA SER A 57 10.23 -4.83 14.86
C SER A 57 9.68 -4.50 16.26
N SER A 58 8.43 -4.05 16.36
CA SER A 58 7.61 -4.02 17.59
C SER A 58 6.46 -3.05 17.34
N PHE A 59 5.25 -3.55 17.08
CA PHE A 59 4.08 -2.72 17.28
C PHE A 59 3.92 -2.58 18.81
N ALA A 60 4.18 -1.38 19.34
CA ALA A 60 4.19 -1.15 20.79
C ALA A 60 2.81 -1.37 21.44
N SER A 61 1.74 -1.29 20.65
CA SER A 61 0.37 -1.67 21.01
C SER A 61 -0.45 -1.99 19.75
N ARG A 62 -1.63 -2.59 19.95
CA ARG A 62 -2.58 -2.91 18.89
C ARG A 62 -3.09 -1.67 18.15
N GLU A 63 -3.45 -0.61 18.88
CA GLU A 63 -3.89 0.63 18.22
C GLU A 63 -2.79 1.16 17.30
N ARG A 64 -1.53 1.04 17.73
CA ARG A 64 -0.39 1.50 16.93
C ARG A 64 -0.15 0.64 15.68
N LEU A 65 -0.38 -0.68 15.76
CA LEU A 65 -0.39 -1.55 14.58
C LEU A 65 -1.43 -1.09 13.55
N VAL A 66 -2.66 -0.85 13.99
CA VAL A 66 -3.74 -0.44 13.10
C VAL A 66 -3.46 0.93 12.51
N ASP A 67 -3.07 1.91 13.35
CA ASP A 67 -2.76 3.27 12.90
C ASP A 67 -1.61 3.29 11.88
N ASP A 68 -0.52 2.57 12.16
CA ASP A 68 0.65 2.51 11.27
C ASP A 68 0.27 1.86 9.92
N LEU A 69 -0.46 0.73 9.94
CA LEU A 69 -0.90 0.06 8.72
C LEU A 69 -1.91 0.88 7.91
N VAL A 70 -2.87 1.53 8.57
CA VAL A 70 -3.86 2.39 7.91
C VAL A 70 -3.17 3.61 7.30
N ASN A 71 -2.18 4.20 7.97
CA ASN A 71 -1.41 5.32 7.41
C ASN A 71 -0.63 4.89 6.15
N ASP A 72 0.10 3.77 6.23
CA ASP A 72 0.87 3.23 5.09
C ASP A 72 -0.05 2.91 3.88
N LEU A 73 -1.18 2.26 4.13
CA LEU A 73 -2.18 1.94 3.10
C LEU A 73 -2.78 3.22 2.49
N GLY A 74 -3.11 4.21 3.33
CA GLY A 74 -3.67 5.48 2.90
C GLY A 74 -2.73 6.26 1.98
N GLU A 75 -1.43 6.30 2.32
CA GLU A 75 -0.41 6.91 1.47
C GLU A 75 -0.34 6.23 0.10
N HIS A 76 -0.37 4.90 0.06
CA HIS A 76 -0.40 4.14 -1.19
C HIS A 76 -1.67 4.36 -2.01
N ALA A 77 -2.84 4.42 -1.37
CA ALA A 77 -4.11 4.72 -2.03
C ALA A 77 -4.10 6.12 -2.68
N VAL A 78 -3.55 7.11 -1.98
CA VAL A 78 -3.41 8.48 -2.48
C VAL A 78 -2.43 8.54 -3.65
N ALA A 79 -1.30 7.84 -3.56
CA ALA A 79 -0.31 7.76 -4.63
C ALA A 79 -0.92 7.12 -5.90
N LEU A 80 -1.63 5.99 -5.76
CA LEU A 80 -2.31 5.32 -6.89
C LEU A 80 -3.37 6.22 -7.54
N ARG A 81 -4.21 6.88 -6.73
CA ARG A 81 -5.21 7.83 -7.25
C ARG A 81 -4.58 8.98 -8.02
N THR A 82 -3.44 9.48 -7.56
CA THR A 82 -2.71 10.56 -8.21
C THR A 82 -2.10 10.08 -9.54
N ALA A 83 -1.52 8.88 -9.55
CA ALA A 83 -0.97 8.26 -10.75
C ALA A 83 -2.06 8.01 -11.82
N LEU A 84 -3.22 7.46 -11.43
CA LEU A 84 -4.37 7.25 -12.31
C LEU A 84 -4.89 8.56 -12.91
N ARG A 85 -4.98 9.62 -12.10
CA ARG A 85 -5.36 10.95 -12.57
C ARG A 85 -4.38 11.50 -13.60
N HIS A 86 -3.07 11.38 -13.35
CA HIS A 86 -2.04 11.80 -14.30
C HIS A 86 -2.06 10.98 -15.59
N ALA A 87 -2.45 9.70 -15.53
CA ALA A 87 -2.63 8.86 -16.71
C ALA A 87 -3.91 9.20 -17.52
N GLY A 88 -4.73 10.15 -17.07
CA GLY A 88 -5.98 10.52 -17.73
C GLY A 88 -7.14 9.55 -17.46
N ILE A 89 -7.05 8.77 -16.38
CA ILE A 89 -7.98 7.69 -16.07
C ILE A 89 -8.76 8.11 -14.83
N GLY A 90 -9.96 8.65 -15.07
CA GLY A 90 -10.77 9.26 -14.01
C GLY A 90 -12.01 10.03 -14.45
N ALA A 91 -12.36 10.04 -15.73
CA ALA A 91 -13.64 10.61 -16.19
C ALA A 91 -14.21 9.75 -17.33
N GLY A 92 -14.82 8.62 -16.99
CA GLY A 92 -15.85 8.05 -17.85
C GLY A 92 -17.05 9.01 -17.91
N PRO A 93 -17.75 9.14 -19.05
CA PRO A 93 -18.86 10.08 -19.17
C PRO A 93 -19.95 9.74 -18.14
N ALA A 94 -20.42 10.76 -17.43
CA ALA A 94 -21.64 10.67 -16.64
C ALA A 94 -22.77 10.20 -17.57
N ALA A 95 -23.31 9.02 -17.30
CA ALA A 95 -24.51 8.50 -17.92
C ALA A 95 -25.71 8.79 -17.01
#